data_AF-A0AAC8VVK3-F1
#
_entry.id   AF-A0AAC8VVK3-F1
#
_cell.length_a   1.000
_cell.length_b   1.000
_cell.length_c   1.000
_cell.angle_alpha   90.00
_cell.angle_beta   90.00
_cell.angle_gamma   90.00
#
_symmetry.space_group_name_H-M   'P 1'
#
loop_
_entity.id
_entity.type
_entity.pdbx_description
1 polymer ?
#
loop_
_entity_poly.entity_id
_entity_poly.type
_entity_poly.pdbx_seq_one_letter_code
_entity_poly.pdbx_strand_id
1 'polypeptide(L)'
;MPELPEVETVCRGLAPHLEGRRLVHVEQRRPNLRTPFPPRFCERLTGRLVRSVRRRAKYILMEMDDGTVLIAHLGMSGRMIIAPERPEAFGKHDHVVFETDAGTIVTFNDARRFGLMDLTVVDALDDHPMLRSLGPEPLGNEFSGPELARRLAGKATPVKAALLDQSVVAGLGNIYVAEALFQAGILPTRSAASLTAAEADRLAVAVREVLERAIAAGGSSLRDYRQASGELGYFQHQFAVYDREGEGCPGCDCDRARTGGVQRIVQSGRSTFFCAARQR
;
A
#
# COMPACT_ATOMS: atom_id res chain seq x y z
N MET A 1 -6.19 3.25 -4.62
CA MET A 1 -5.61 1.93 -4.28
C MET A 1 -4.74 2.18 -3.07
N PRO A 2 -5.01 1.57 -1.90
CA PRO A 2 -4.11 1.66 -0.76
C PRO A 2 -2.69 1.30 -1.16
N GLU A 3 -1.73 2.14 -0.80
CA GLU A 3 -0.30 1.89 -0.98
C GLU A 3 0.30 1.51 0.38
N LEU A 4 1.63 1.46 0.49
CA LEU A 4 2.29 1.02 1.72
C LEU A 4 1.81 1.77 2.98
N PRO A 5 1.75 3.11 3.02
CA PRO A 5 1.35 3.84 4.22
C PRO A 5 -0.07 3.52 4.71
N GLU A 6 -1.02 3.36 3.79
CA GLU A 6 -2.39 2.99 4.17
C GLU A 6 -2.43 1.55 4.71
N VAL A 7 -1.76 0.60 4.06
CA VAL A 7 -1.73 -0.80 4.54
C VAL A 7 -1.03 -0.91 5.89
N GLU A 8 0.04 -0.15 6.12
CA GLU A 8 0.71 -0.05 7.42
C GLU A 8 -0.24 0.48 8.49
N THR A 9 -0.99 1.53 8.18
CA THR A 9 -2.00 2.09 9.08
C THR A 9 -3.10 1.07 9.42
N VAL A 10 -3.55 0.29 8.43
CA VAL A 10 -4.49 -0.82 8.69
C VAL A 10 -3.89 -1.87 9.61
N CYS A 11 -2.65 -2.31 9.38
CA CYS A 11 -2.00 -3.30 10.24
C CYS A 11 -1.89 -2.81 11.69
N ARG A 12 -1.45 -1.57 11.89
CA ARG A 12 -1.37 -0.94 13.22
C ARG A 12 -2.72 -0.80 13.90
N GLY A 13 -3.78 -0.52 13.13
CA GLY A 13 -5.14 -0.46 13.66
C GLY A 13 -5.73 -1.83 14.00
N LEU A 14 -5.35 -2.87 13.26
CA LEU A 14 -5.81 -4.25 13.49
C LEU A 14 -5.10 -4.93 14.66
N ALA A 15 -3.80 -4.70 14.82
CA ALA A 15 -2.97 -5.43 15.77
C ALA A 15 -3.53 -5.44 17.22
N PRO A 16 -3.96 -4.30 17.81
CA PRO A 16 -4.50 -4.27 19.18
C PRO A 16 -5.77 -5.10 19.37
N HIS A 17 -6.51 -5.36 18.29
CA HIS A 17 -7.79 -6.07 18.31
C HIS A 17 -7.66 -7.55 17.93
N LEU A 18 -6.56 -7.94 17.27
CA LEU A 18 -6.38 -9.29 16.75
C LEU A 18 -5.22 -10.03 17.44
N GLU A 19 -4.08 -9.38 17.69
CA GLU A 19 -2.92 -10.06 18.26
C GLU A 19 -3.22 -10.59 19.67
N GLY A 20 -2.87 -11.86 19.91
CA GLY A 20 -3.19 -12.56 21.15
C GLY A 20 -4.67 -12.95 21.30
N ARG A 21 -5.51 -12.76 20.28
CA ARG A 21 -6.93 -13.18 20.27
C ARG A 21 -7.14 -14.42 19.43
N ARG A 22 -8.07 -15.27 19.88
CA ARG A 22 -8.52 -16.44 19.10
C ARG A 22 -9.64 -16.05 18.15
N LEU A 23 -9.56 -16.46 16.90
CA LEU A 23 -10.65 -16.33 15.93
C LEU A 23 -11.72 -17.39 16.23
N VAL A 24 -12.72 -17.06 17.04
CA VAL A 24 -13.78 -18.01 17.43
C VAL A 24 -14.75 -18.31 16.28
N HIS A 25 -14.87 -17.39 15.33
CA HIS A 25 -15.65 -17.61 14.11
C HIS A 25 -15.04 -16.86 12.93
N VAL A 26 -15.03 -17.50 11.76
CA VAL A 26 -14.64 -16.89 10.49
C VAL A 26 -15.73 -17.17 9.46
N GLU A 27 -16.35 -16.09 8.95
CA GLU A 27 -17.46 -16.18 8.01
C GLU A 27 -16.99 -15.74 6.62
N GLN A 28 -17.13 -16.63 5.62
CA GLN A 28 -16.95 -16.30 4.22
C GLN A 28 -18.34 -16.12 3.59
N ARG A 29 -18.69 -14.88 3.25
CA ARG A 29 -20.03 -14.54 2.73
C ARG A 29 -20.18 -14.73 1.23
N ARG A 30 -19.11 -15.18 0.55
CA ARG A 30 -19.09 -15.47 -0.90
C ARG A 30 -17.86 -16.29 -1.31
N PRO A 31 -17.89 -17.03 -2.44
CA PRO A 31 -16.84 -17.98 -2.80
C PRO A 31 -15.49 -17.37 -3.25
N ASN A 32 -15.44 -16.08 -3.61
CA ASN A 32 -14.24 -15.47 -4.20
C ASN A 32 -14.18 -13.95 -3.98
N LEU A 33 -13.01 -13.34 -4.24
CA LEU A 33 -12.85 -11.90 -4.49
C LEU A 33 -12.36 -11.72 -5.93
N ARG A 34 -11.16 -11.16 -6.13
CA ARG A 34 -10.45 -11.21 -7.41
C ARG A 34 -10.08 -12.64 -7.79
N THR A 35 -9.76 -13.47 -6.80
CA THR A 35 -9.46 -14.90 -6.92
C THR A 35 -10.38 -15.68 -5.96
N PRO A 36 -10.61 -16.98 -6.21
CA PRO A 36 -11.26 -17.86 -5.24
C PRO A 36 -10.51 -17.87 -3.90
N PHE A 37 -11.23 -18.04 -2.80
CA PHE A 37 -10.59 -18.30 -1.51
C PHE A 37 -10.01 -19.73 -1.49
N PRO A 38 -8.93 -19.97 -0.72
CA PRO A 38 -8.36 -21.30 -0.54
C PRO A 38 -9.37 -22.34 -0.04
N PRO A 39 -9.18 -23.63 -0.36
CA PRO A 39 -9.99 -24.71 0.22
C PRO A 39 -9.98 -24.66 1.74
N ARG A 40 -11.14 -24.86 2.36
CA ARG A 40 -11.33 -24.85 3.82
C ARG A 40 -10.86 -23.54 4.47
N PHE A 41 -10.98 -22.40 3.78
CA PHE A 41 -10.51 -21.09 4.27
C PHE A 41 -10.99 -20.77 5.69
N CYS A 42 -12.30 -20.81 5.93
CA CYS A 42 -12.88 -20.54 7.26
C CYS A 42 -12.44 -21.56 8.31
N GLU A 43 -12.49 -22.85 7.97
CA GLU A 43 -12.14 -23.95 8.89
C GLU A 43 -10.67 -23.88 9.33
N ARG A 44 -9.76 -23.51 8.41
CA ARG A 44 -8.32 -23.40 8.72
C ARG A 44 -8.01 -22.24 9.66
N LEU A 45 -8.82 -21.19 9.64
CA LEU A 45 -8.62 -19.98 10.46
C LEU A 45 -9.41 -20.00 11.77
N THR A 46 -10.59 -20.63 11.76
CA THR A 46 -11.45 -20.72 12.94
C THR A 46 -10.77 -21.56 14.02
N GLY A 47 -10.83 -21.07 15.25
CA GLY A 47 -10.15 -21.64 16.40
C GLY A 47 -8.68 -21.26 16.50
N ARG A 48 -8.07 -20.51 15.57
CA ARG A 48 -6.65 -20.13 15.64
C ARG A 48 -6.40 -18.86 16.45
N LEU A 49 -5.30 -18.84 17.19
CA LEU A 49 -4.81 -17.63 17.85
C LEU A 49 -3.99 -16.80 16.86
N VAL A 50 -4.29 -15.52 16.70
CA VAL A 50 -3.47 -14.61 15.88
C VAL A 50 -2.22 -14.21 16.68
N ARG A 51 -1.05 -14.59 16.19
CA ARG A 51 0.25 -14.25 16.80
C ARG A 51 0.72 -12.85 16.44
N SER A 52 0.62 -12.48 15.16
CA SER A 52 1.05 -11.17 14.69
C SER A 52 0.25 -10.70 13.50
N VAL A 53 0.13 -9.37 13.37
CA VAL A 53 -0.42 -8.69 12.21
C VAL A 53 0.65 -7.74 11.67
N ARG A 54 1.26 -8.13 10.54
CA ARG A 54 2.36 -7.38 9.91
C ARG A 54 2.05 -7.06 8.45
N ARG A 55 2.92 -6.25 7.84
CA ARG A 55 2.82 -5.85 6.45
C ARG A 55 4.01 -6.36 5.64
N ARG A 56 3.75 -6.77 4.40
CA ARG A 56 4.77 -6.89 3.34
C ARG A 56 4.27 -6.18 2.10
N ALA A 57 5.00 -5.19 1.59
CA ALA A 57 4.58 -4.33 0.50
C ALA A 57 3.19 -3.70 0.78
N LYS A 58 2.17 -4.13 0.02
CA LYS A 58 0.76 -3.75 0.13
C LYS A 58 -0.12 -4.90 0.64
N TYR A 59 0.50 -5.93 1.21
CA TYR A 59 -0.16 -7.09 1.79
C TYR A 59 -0.18 -6.98 3.31
N ILE A 60 -1.33 -7.33 3.88
CA ILE A 60 -1.51 -7.60 5.31
C ILE A 60 -1.21 -9.08 5.51
N LEU A 61 -0.39 -9.41 6.49
CA LEU A 61 0.00 -10.75 6.86
C LEU A 61 -0.45 -10.99 8.30
N MET A 62 -1.36 -11.94 8.50
CA MET A 62 -1.77 -12.38 9.84
C MET A 62 -1.24 -13.79 10.08
N GLU A 63 -0.31 -13.91 11.03
CA GLU A 63 0.28 -15.19 11.42
C GLU A 63 -0.52 -15.83 12.55
N MET A 64 -0.81 -17.12 12.43
CA MET A 64 -1.56 -17.91 13.39
C MET A 64 -0.63 -18.75 14.27
N ASP A 65 -1.15 -19.30 15.36
CA ASP A 65 -0.41 -20.13 16.31
C ASP A 65 0.15 -21.45 15.75
N ASP A 66 -0.44 -21.98 14.70
CA ASP A 66 0.00 -23.20 14.02
C ASP A 66 0.96 -22.94 12.84
N GLY A 67 1.40 -21.69 12.66
CA GLY A 67 2.24 -21.28 11.55
C GLY A 67 1.49 -21.00 10.25
N THR A 68 0.15 -21.11 10.21
CA THR A 68 -0.66 -20.63 9.09
C THR A 68 -0.51 -19.11 8.96
N VAL A 69 -0.34 -18.61 7.74
CA VAL A 69 -0.30 -17.17 7.44
C VAL A 69 -1.43 -16.82 6.48
N LEU A 70 -2.31 -15.92 6.92
CA LEU A 70 -3.30 -15.27 6.06
C LEU A 70 -2.64 -14.08 5.36
N ILE A 71 -2.61 -14.12 4.03
CA ILE A 71 -2.17 -13.03 3.16
C ILE A 71 -3.42 -12.32 2.64
N ALA A 72 -3.58 -11.04 2.93
CA ALA A 72 -4.68 -10.23 2.43
C ALA A 72 -4.17 -9.00 1.66
N HIS A 73 -4.86 -8.63 0.58
CA HIS A 73 -4.59 -7.41 -0.16
C HIS A 73 -5.89 -6.62 -0.33
N LEU A 74 -5.85 -5.32 -0.03
CA LEU A 74 -7.06 -4.47 -0.06
C LEU A 74 -7.57 -4.18 -1.47
N GLY A 75 -6.73 -4.34 -2.49
CA GLY A 75 -7.12 -4.02 -3.87
C GLY A 75 -7.31 -2.52 -4.03
N MET A 76 -8.42 -2.08 -4.62
CA MET A 76 -8.65 -0.64 -4.80
C MET A 76 -9.63 -0.02 -3.80
N SER A 77 -10.61 -0.78 -3.33
CA SER A 77 -11.70 -0.34 -2.45
C SER A 77 -11.86 -1.21 -1.21
N GLY A 78 -10.95 -2.16 -0.99
CA GLY A 78 -10.96 -3.00 0.21
C GLY A 78 -10.64 -2.19 1.45
N ARG A 79 -11.37 -2.48 2.52
CA ARG A 79 -11.18 -1.89 3.84
C ARG A 79 -11.40 -2.95 4.92
N MET A 80 -10.73 -2.77 6.04
CA MET A 80 -10.93 -3.57 7.26
C MET A 80 -11.70 -2.70 8.24
N ILE A 81 -12.88 -3.15 8.65
CA ILE A 81 -13.77 -2.44 9.57
C ILE A 81 -13.74 -3.17 10.90
N ILE A 82 -13.46 -2.47 12.00
CA ILE A 82 -13.49 -3.02 13.35
C ILE A 82 -14.79 -2.58 14.02
N ALA A 83 -15.51 -3.53 14.62
CA ALA A 83 -16.68 -3.28 15.46
C ALA A 83 -16.51 -4.01 16.81
N PRO A 84 -16.93 -3.40 17.93
CA PRO A 84 -16.80 -4.00 19.25
C PRO A 84 -17.70 -5.23 19.44
N GLU A 85 -18.76 -5.34 18.64
CA GLU A 85 -19.74 -6.41 18.68
C GLU A 85 -20.28 -6.72 17.27
N ARG A 86 -20.98 -7.85 17.14
CA ARG A 86 -21.58 -8.30 15.87
C ARG A 86 -22.74 -7.40 15.47
N PRO A 87 -22.71 -6.78 14.28
CA PRO A 87 -23.84 -5.97 13.82
C PRO A 87 -25.06 -6.86 13.57
N GLU A 88 -26.25 -6.28 13.68
CA GLU A 88 -27.51 -6.97 13.37
C GLU A 88 -27.53 -7.51 11.93
N ALA A 89 -26.91 -6.78 11.01
CA ALA A 89 -26.79 -7.17 9.61
C ALA A 89 -25.46 -6.70 8.99
N PHE A 90 -24.85 -7.58 8.21
CA PHE A 90 -23.70 -7.25 7.38
C PHE A 90 -24.13 -6.67 6.03
N GLY A 91 -23.42 -5.63 5.59
CA GLY A 91 -23.67 -4.95 4.32
C GLY A 91 -23.38 -5.83 3.11
N LYS A 92 -23.89 -5.42 1.93
CA LYS A 92 -23.75 -6.14 0.66
C LYS A 92 -22.29 -6.45 0.26
N HIS A 93 -21.36 -5.62 0.71
CA HIS A 93 -19.95 -5.68 0.32
C HIS A 93 -19.03 -6.22 1.41
N ASP A 94 -19.58 -6.70 2.53
CA ASP A 94 -18.82 -7.33 3.62
C ASP A 94 -18.60 -8.80 3.25
N HIS A 95 -17.39 -9.16 2.82
CA HIS A 95 -17.16 -10.46 2.17
C HIS A 95 -16.56 -11.51 3.10
N VAL A 96 -15.78 -11.07 4.08
CA VAL A 96 -15.14 -11.94 5.08
C VAL A 96 -15.26 -11.28 6.45
N VAL A 97 -15.65 -12.05 7.45
CA VAL A 97 -15.79 -11.60 8.83
C VAL A 97 -14.91 -12.47 9.72
N PHE A 98 -14.14 -11.84 10.59
CA PHE A 98 -13.36 -12.48 11.64
C PHE A 98 -13.94 -12.04 12.98
N GLU A 99 -14.35 -13.00 13.80
CA GLU A 99 -14.83 -12.77 15.16
C GLU A 99 -13.82 -13.33 16.14
N THR A 100 -13.46 -12.51 17.12
CA THR A 100 -12.49 -12.86 18.17
C THR A 100 -13.16 -13.37 19.43
N ASP A 101 -12.42 -14.06 20.28
CA ASP A 101 -12.85 -14.47 21.63
C ASP A 101 -13.18 -13.29 22.57
N ALA A 102 -12.75 -12.08 22.22
CA ALA A 102 -13.12 -10.84 22.89
C ALA A 102 -14.42 -10.21 22.37
N GLY A 103 -15.12 -10.86 21.43
CA GLY A 103 -16.34 -10.34 20.77
C GLY A 103 -16.09 -9.28 19.69
N THR A 104 -14.83 -8.84 19.52
CA THR A 104 -14.46 -7.89 18.46
C THR A 104 -14.64 -8.54 17.09
N ILE A 105 -15.22 -7.78 16.17
CA ILE A 105 -15.52 -8.18 14.80
C ILE A 105 -14.66 -7.36 13.84
N VAL A 106 -13.90 -8.06 12.99
CA VAL A 106 -13.16 -7.46 11.88
C VAL A 106 -13.77 -7.90 10.56
N THR A 107 -14.26 -6.94 9.79
CA THR A 107 -14.95 -7.19 8.52
C THR A 107 -14.13 -6.67 7.34
N PHE A 108 -13.82 -7.55 6.39
CA PHE A 108 -13.27 -7.16 5.10
C PHE A 108 -14.40 -6.76 4.14
N ASN A 109 -14.50 -5.47 3.86
CA ASN A 109 -15.46 -4.91 2.91
C ASN A 109 -14.73 -4.53 1.62
N ASP A 110 -15.27 -4.91 0.46
CA ASP A 110 -14.71 -4.50 -0.83
C ASP A 110 -15.79 -4.38 -1.93
N ALA A 111 -16.19 -3.14 -2.24
CA ALA A 111 -17.22 -2.87 -3.24
C ALA A 111 -16.85 -3.35 -4.65
N ARG A 112 -15.58 -3.19 -5.05
CA ARG A 112 -15.09 -3.53 -6.41
C ARG A 112 -14.57 -4.95 -6.51
N ARG A 113 -14.34 -5.63 -5.38
CA ARG A 113 -13.91 -7.04 -5.30
C ARG A 113 -12.54 -7.28 -5.96
N PHE A 114 -11.65 -6.31 -5.84
CA PHE A 114 -10.28 -6.38 -6.33
C PHE A 114 -9.27 -6.75 -5.25
N GLY A 115 -9.70 -6.80 -4.00
CA GLY A 115 -8.96 -7.47 -2.95
C GLY A 115 -8.85 -8.96 -3.20
N LEU A 116 -8.05 -9.61 -2.38
CA LEU A 116 -7.86 -11.05 -2.36
C LEU A 116 -7.43 -11.47 -0.97
N MET A 117 -7.64 -12.75 -0.67
CA MET A 117 -7.05 -13.41 0.48
C MET A 117 -6.53 -14.78 0.07
N ASP A 118 -5.38 -15.16 0.60
CA ASP A 118 -4.75 -16.46 0.40
C ASP A 118 -4.18 -16.97 1.72
N LEU A 119 -3.87 -18.26 1.79
CA LEU A 119 -3.31 -18.92 2.96
C LEU A 119 -2.03 -19.66 2.59
N THR A 120 -0.96 -19.40 3.34
CA THR A 120 0.29 -20.18 3.27
C THR A 120 0.70 -20.59 4.69
N VAL A 121 1.92 -21.10 4.83
CA VAL A 121 2.58 -21.32 6.13
C VAL A 121 3.83 -20.44 6.22
N VAL A 122 4.26 -20.13 7.43
CA VAL A 122 5.44 -19.28 7.71
C VAL A 122 6.66 -19.71 6.89
N ASP A 123 6.97 -21.01 6.86
CA ASP A 123 8.16 -21.54 6.19
C ASP A 123 8.12 -21.38 4.66
N ALA A 124 6.93 -21.21 4.07
CA ALA A 124 6.72 -21.03 2.63
C ALA A 124 6.33 -19.59 2.26
N LEU A 125 6.42 -18.66 3.21
CA LEU A 125 5.92 -17.30 3.01
C LEU A 125 6.75 -16.52 1.99
N ASP A 126 8.08 -16.58 2.08
CA ASP A 126 8.97 -15.82 1.21
C ASP A 126 8.94 -16.34 -0.24
N ASP A 127 8.71 -17.64 -0.42
CA ASP A 127 8.57 -18.28 -1.73
C ASP A 127 7.15 -18.16 -2.33
N HIS A 128 6.20 -17.64 -1.55
CA HIS A 128 4.82 -17.52 -1.98
C HIS A 128 4.73 -16.71 -3.30
N PRO A 129 3.94 -17.15 -4.31
CA PRO A 129 3.91 -16.49 -5.63
C PRO A 129 3.58 -14.99 -5.62
N MET A 130 2.90 -14.54 -4.57
CA MET A 130 2.53 -13.16 -4.38
C MET A 130 3.63 -12.29 -3.77
N LEU A 131 4.63 -12.91 -3.14
CA LEU A 131 5.63 -12.23 -2.33
C LEU A 131 7.05 -12.40 -2.91
N ARG A 132 7.39 -13.56 -3.48
CA ARG A 132 8.74 -13.92 -3.92
C ARG A 132 9.40 -12.95 -4.91
N SER A 133 8.60 -12.25 -5.71
CA SER A 133 9.10 -11.31 -6.74
C SER A 133 9.13 -9.86 -6.27
N LEU A 134 8.70 -9.58 -5.05
CA LEU A 134 8.69 -8.23 -4.50
C LEU A 134 10.12 -7.75 -4.23
N GLY A 135 10.39 -6.50 -4.60
CA GLY A 135 11.62 -5.80 -4.27
C GLY A 135 11.72 -5.48 -2.78
N PRO A 136 12.82 -4.84 -2.35
CA PRO A 136 13.08 -4.53 -0.95
C PRO A 136 11.95 -3.68 -0.34
N GLU A 137 11.75 -3.83 0.97
CA GLU A 137 10.92 -2.90 1.74
C GLU A 137 11.58 -1.51 1.73
N PRO A 138 10.88 -0.44 1.30
CA PRO A 138 11.49 0.88 1.16
C PRO A 138 11.92 1.49 2.50
N LEU A 139 11.34 1.04 3.61
CA LEU A 139 11.73 1.45 4.96
C LEU A 139 12.70 0.47 5.65
N GLY A 140 12.96 -0.69 5.05
CA GLY A 140 13.86 -1.71 5.58
C GLY A 140 15.32 -1.46 5.19
N ASN A 141 16.28 -2.12 5.86
CA ASN A 141 17.71 -1.86 5.69
C ASN A 141 18.26 -2.18 4.28
N GLU A 142 17.56 -3.01 3.52
CA GLU A 142 17.98 -3.41 2.17
C GLU A 142 17.75 -2.32 1.12
N PHE A 143 16.87 -1.34 1.37
CA PHE A 143 16.58 -0.30 0.40
C PHE A 143 17.56 0.88 0.52
N SER A 144 18.37 1.09 -0.51
CA SER A 144 19.36 2.17 -0.54
C SER A 144 19.48 2.74 -1.95
N GLY A 145 20.16 3.88 -2.13
CA GLY A 145 20.42 4.40 -3.47
C GLY A 145 21.24 3.47 -4.34
N PRO A 146 22.31 2.79 -3.84
CA PRO A 146 23.01 1.77 -4.61
C PRO A 146 22.10 0.60 -5.03
N GLU A 147 21.24 0.11 -4.13
CA GLU A 147 20.28 -0.96 -4.46
C GLU A 147 19.25 -0.49 -5.49
N LEU A 148 18.74 0.74 -5.36
CA LEU A 148 17.81 1.33 -6.31
C LEU A 148 18.48 1.49 -7.69
N ALA A 149 19.69 2.03 -7.75
CA ALA A 149 20.46 2.16 -8.99
C ALA A 149 20.67 0.80 -9.67
N ARG A 150 21.03 -0.23 -8.89
CA ARG A 150 21.20 -1.60 -9.39
C ARG A 150 19.90 -2.16 -9.98
N ARG A 151 18.75 -1.92 -9.34
CA ARG A 151 17.44 -2.39 -9.84
C ARG A 151 16.91 -1.59 -11.03
N LEU A 152 17.33 -0.33 -11.18
CA LEU A 152 16.97 0.51 -12.32
C LEU A 152 17.93 0.35 -13.52
N ALA A 153 19.11 -0.23 -13.31
CA ALA A 153 20.11 -0.45 -14.35
C ALA A 153 19.51 -1.19 -15.56
N GLY A 154 19.74 -0.64 -16.76
CA GLY A 154 19.27 -1.21 -18.02
C GLY A 154 17.77 -1.05 -18.31
N LYS A 155 16.96 -0.52 -17.37
CA LYS A 155 15.54 -0.26 -17.63
C LYS A 155 15.36 1.02 -18.45
N ALA A 156 15.11 0.86 -19.74
CA ALA A 156 14.85 1.99 -20.65
C ALA A 156 13.50 2.70 -20.37
N THR A 157 12.60 2.05 -19.62
CA THR A 157 11.29 2.60 -19.26
C THR A 157 11.41 3.89 -18.44
N PRO A 158 10.37 4.75 -18.45
CA PRO A 158 10.34 5.93 -17.59
C PRO A 158 10.51 5.57 -16.11
N VAL A 159 11.26 6.38 -15.36
CA VAL A 159 11.59 6.15 -13.95
C VAL A 159 10.34 5.97 -13.09
N LYS A 160 9.28 6.73 -13.36
CA LYS A 160 8.01 6.53 -12.67
C LYS A 160 7.43 5.13 -12.91
N ALA A 161 7.45 4.66 -14.15
CA ALA A 161 6.94 3.33 -14.48
C ALA A 161 7.80 2.25 -13.81
N ALA A 162 9.12 2.43 -13.77
CA ALA A 162 10.02 1.53 -13.08
C ALA A 162 9.81 1.50 -11.56
N LEU A 163 9.51 2.63 -10.90
CA LEU A 163 9.20 2.65 -9.46
C LEU A 163 7.84 2.04 -9.11
N LEU A 164 6.91 1.96 -10.07
CA LEU A 164 5.63 1.29 -9.89
C LEU A 164 5.73 -0.23 -10.02
N ASP A 165 6.79 -0.75 -10.64
CA ASP A 165 7.14 -2.16 -10.67
C ASP A 165 7.51 -2.61 -9.25
N GLN A 166 6.66 -3.44 -8.65
CA GLN A 166 6.85 -3.89 -7.27
C GLN A 166 8.10 -4.76 -7.08
N SER A 167 8.75 -5.21 -8.16
CA SER A 167 10.06 -5.89 -8.10
C SER A 167 11.24 -4.93 -7.95
N VAL A 168 11.07 -3.64 -8.28
CA VAL A 168 12.10 -2.61 -8.08
C VAL A 168 12.09 -2.16 -6.63
N VAL A 169 10.93 -1.75 -6.13
CA VAL A 169 10.74 -1.36 -4.74
C VAL A 169 9.30 -1.68 -4.37
N ALA A 170 9.13 -2.40 -3.27
CA ALA A 170 7.83 -2.85 -2.84
C ALA A 170 7.01 -1.69 -2.25
N GLY A 171 5.68 -1.76 -2.37
CA GLY A 171 4.80 -0.89 -1.60
C GLY A 171 4.52 0.49 -2.21
N LEU A 172 5.34 0.95 -3.16
CA LEU A 172 5.10 2.20 -3.87
C LEU A 172 3.92 2.10 -4.85
N GLY A 173 3.10 3.14 -4.94
CA GLY A 173 2.06 3.28 -5.95
C GLY A 173 2.05 4.68 -6.58
N ASN A 174 0.92 5.08 -7.13
CA ASN A 174 0.86 6.25 -8.01
C ASN A 174 1.10 7.56 -7.26
N ILE A 175 0.68 7.63 -6.00
CA ILE A 175 0.78 8.81 -5.15
C ILE A 175 2.23 9.00 -4.74
N TYR A 176 2.76 8.04 -3.99
CA TYR A 176 4.04 8.19 -3.33
C TYR A 176 5.21 8.20 -4.32
N VAL A 177 5.05 7.61 -5.51
CA VAL A 177 6.04 7.77 -6.60
C VAL A 177 6.07 9.20 -7.14
N ALA A 178 4.90 9.84 -7.35
CA ALA A 178 4.87 11.21 -7.83
C ALA A 178 5.48 12.18 -6.82
N GLU A 179 5.14 12.01 -5.55
CA GLU A 179 5.66 12.82 -4.43
C GLU A 179 7.17 12.62 -4.25
N ALA A 180 7.67 11.37 -4.26
CA ALA A 180 9.09 11.09 -4.11
C ALA A 180 9.92 11.62 -5.30
N LEU A 181 9.42 11.49 -6.53
CA LEU A 181 10.10 12.05 -7.71
C LEU A 181 10.13 13.58 -7.68
N PHE A 182 9.06 14.22 -7.23
CA PHE A 182 9.04 15.66 -7.03
C PHE A 182 10.07 16.10 -5.99
N GLN A 183 10.08 15.45 -4.82
CA GLN A 183 11.02 15.77 -3.77
C GLN A 183 12.48 15.52 -4.19
N ALA A 184 12.74 14.49 -4.98
CA ALA A 184 14.08 14.20 -5.51
C ALA A 184 14.49 15.11 -6.69
N GLY A 185 13.57 15.92 -7.23
CA GLY A 185 13.80 16.78 -8.38
C GLY A 185 14.00 16.02 -9.71
N ILE A 186 13.42 14.82 -9.84
CA ILE A 186 13.62 13.93 -11.00
C ILE A 186 12.36 13.94 -11.88
N LEU A 187 12.53 14.20 -13.17
CA LEU A 187 11.40 14.21 -14.11
C LEU A 187 10.86 12.78 -14.31
N PRO A 188 9.53 12.53 -14.16
CA PRO A 188 8.97 11.17 -14.17
C PRO A 188 9.04 10.48 -15.53
N THR A 189 9.30 11.22 -16.61
CA THR A 189 9.46 10.71 -17.98
C THR A 189 10.89 10.31 -18.30
N ARG A 190 11.88 10.68 -17.47
CA ARG A 190 13.27 10.28 -17.69
C ARG A 190 13.41 8.77 -17.67
N SER A 191 14.29 8.25 -18.52
CA SER A 191 14.62 6.83 -18.52
C SER A 191 15.20 6.42 -17.17
N ALA A 192 14.75 5.31 -16.60
CA ALA A 192 15.22 4.84 -15.32
C ALA A 192 16.72 4.49 -15.33
N ALA A 193 17.21 3.96 -16.45
CA ALA A 193 18.63 3.69 -16.67
C ALA A 193 19.51 4.95 -16.75
N SER A 194 18.91 6.14 -16.89
CA SER A 194 19.65 7.41 -16.96
C SER A 194 19.93 8.06 -15.60
N LEU A 195 19.46 7.47 -14.50
CA LEU A 195 19.73 8.01 -13.18
C LEU A 195 21.19 7.80 -12.79
N THR A 196 21.83 8.88 -12.36
CA THR A 196 23.15 8.82 -11.74
C THR A 196 23.06 8.22 -10.33
N ALA A 197 24.20 7.74 -9.80
CA ALA A 197 24.25 7.23 -8.42
C ALA A 197 23.74 8.26 -7.39
N ALA A 198 24.15 9.53 -7.53
CA ALA A 198 23.70 10.61 -6.66
C ALA A 198 22.19 10.90 -6.80
N GLU A 199 21.60 10.73 -7.98
CA GLU A 199 20.14 10.83 -8.16
C GLU A 199 19.41 9.66 -7.52
N ALA A 200 19.93 8.44 -7.65
CA ALA A 200 19.37 7.25 -7.00
C ALA A 200 19.42 7.37 -5.46
N ASP A 201 20.52 7.89 -4.89
CA ASP A 201 20.63 8.18 -3.46
C ASP A 201 19.57 9.18 -3.01
N ARG A 202 19.46 10.34 -3.68
CA ARG A 202 18.45 11.34 -3.34
C ARG A 202 17.03 10.79 -3.47
N LEU A 203 16.77 9.97 -4.48
CA LEU A 203 15.47 9.36 -4.70
C LEU A 203 15.14 8.33 -3.63
N ALA A 204 16.10 7.50 -3.20
CA ALA A 204 15.89 6.54 -2.12
C ALA A 204 15.59 7.25 -0.79
N VAL A 205 16.30 8.33 -0.48
CA VAL A 205 16.02 9.19 0.69
C VAL A 205 14.62 9.81 0.59
N ALA A 206 14.29 10.42 -0.55
CA ALA A 206 12.97 11.02 -0.76
C ALA A 206 11.83 10.00 -0.64
N VAL A 207 12.00 8.78 -1.14
CA VAL A 207 11.03 7.69 -0.97
C VAL A 207 10.80 7.39 0.51
N ARG A 208 11.86 7.22 1.30
CA ARG A 208 11.75 6.94 2.74
C ARG A 208 11.02 8.05 3.47
N GLU A 209 11.46 9.29 3.29
CA GLU A 209 10.89 10.43 4.00
C GLU A 209 9.42 10.67 3.64
N VAL A 210 9.06 10.54 2.36
CA VAL A 210 7.65 10.66 1.91
C VAL A 210 6.79 9.58 2.58
N LEU A 211 7.25 8.34 2.59
CA LEU A 211 6.50 7.23 3.19
C LEU A 211 6.40 7.36 4.71
N GLU A 212 7.47 7.77 5.39
CA GLU A 212 7.47 8.00 6.84
C GLU A 212 6.50 9.12 7.24
N ARG A 213 6.52 10.25 6.52
CA ARG A 213 5.54 11.33 6.73
C ARG A 213 4.12 10.86 6.46
N ALA A 214 3.92 10.07 5.42
CA ALA A 214 2.61 9.51 5.10
C ALA A 214 2.10 8.57 6.19
N ILE A 215 2.94 7.67 6.71
CA ILE A 215 2.59 6.77 7.82
C ILE A 215 2.28 7.58 9.09
N ALA A 216 3.11 8.58 9.41
CA ALA A 216 2.89 9.45 10.57
C ALA A 216 1.56 10.22 10.49
N ALA A 217 1.12 10.56 9.27
CA ALA A 217 -0.17 11.20 9.02
C ALA A 217 -1.36 10.21 8.87
N GLY A 218 -1.15 8.91 9.12
CA GLY A 218 -2.19 7.87 9.00
C GLY A 218 -2.54 7.49 7.55
N GLY A 219 -1.65 7.76 6.61
CA GLY A 219 -1.85 7.60 5.17
C GLY A 219 -2.74 8.68 4.56
N SER A 220 -3.14 8.46 3.31
CA SER A 220 -4.03 9.32 2.54
C SER A 220 -5.44 8.74 2.48
N SER A 221 -6.44 9.58 2.79
CA SER A 221 -7.86 9.24 2.65
C SER A 221 -8.37 9.65 1.29
N LEU A 222 -8.06 8.90 0.23
CA LEU A 222 -8.64 9.18 -1.09
C LEU A 222 -10.04 8.59 -1.20
N ARG A 223 -11.04 9.48 -1.30
CA ARG A 223 -12.48 9.29 -1.64
C ARG A 223 -13.29 8.25 -0.86
N ASP A 224 -12.74 7.10 -0.50
CA ASP A 224 -13.43 5.96 0.13
C ASP A 224 -12.65 5.31 1.31
N TYR A 225 -11.43 5.78 1.63
CA TYR A 225 -10.61 5.22 2.70
C TYR A 225 -10.90 5.88 4.05
N ARG A 226 -11.36 5.09 5.02
CA ARG A 226 -11.40 5.40 6.45
C ARG A 226 -10.53 4.37 7.18
N GLN A 227 -9.82 4.80 8.21
CA GLN A 227 -9.03 3.94 9.08
C GLN A 227 -9.89 2.82 9.68
N ALA A 228 -9.23 1.78 10.20
CA ALA A 228 -9.92 0.68 10.86
C ALA A 228 -10.75 1.13 12.09
N SER A 229 -10.36 2.25 12.71
CA SER A 229 -11.07 2.99 13.77
C SER A 229 -12.18 3.93 13.26
N GLY A 230 -12.26 4.17 11.95
CA GLY A 230 -13.17 5.12 11.31
C GLY A 230 -12.59 6.51 11.05
N GLU A 231 -11.40 6.83 11.55
CA GLU A 231 -10.75 8.14 11.35
C GLU A 231 -10.20 8.31 9.92
N LEU A 232 -10.00 9.54 9.47
CA LEU A 232 -9.40 9.83 8.16
C LEU A 232 -7.88 9.97 8.32
N GLY A 233 -7.09 9.30 7.49
CA GLY A 233 -5.70 9.71 7.24
C GLY A 233 -5.65 11.12 6.64
N TYR A 234 -4.63 11.90 6.99
CA TYR A 234 -4.54 13.34 6.68
C TYR A 234 -3.50 13.68 5.60
N PHE A 235 -2.76 12.70 5.08
CA PHE A 235 -1.63 12.97 4.18
C PHE A 235 -2.03 13.62 2.85
N GLN A 236 -3.27 13.47 2.38
CA GLN A 236 -3.77 14.12 1.16
C GLN A 236 -3.67 15.66 1.20
N HIS A 237 -3.65 16.27 2.39
CA HIS A 237 -3.48 17.71 2.55
C HIS A 237 -2.02 18.17 2.41
N GLN A 238 -1.08 17.22 2.34
CA GLN A 238 0.36 17.45 2.26
C GLN A 238 0.93 17.16 0.87
N PHE A 239 0.09 16.80 -0.13
CA PHE A 239 0.55 16.52 -1.48
C PHE A 239 1.22 17.75 -2.11
N ALA A 240 2.42 17.56 -2.62
CA ALA A 240 3.17 18.57 -3.33
C ALA A 240 2.73 18.66 -4.80
N VAL A 241 2.46 17.51 -5.44
CA VAL A 241 2.11 17.45 -6.87
C VAL A 241 0.91 16.55 -7.18
N TYR A 242 0.70 15.47 -6.43
CA TYR A 242 -0.34 14.49 -6.77
C TYR A 242 -1.75 15.10 -6.72
N ASP A 243 -2.50 14.97 -7.81
CA ASP A 243 -3.86 15.53 -7.97
C ASP A 243 -3.94 17.06 -7.84
N ARG A 244 -2.82 17.75 -8.13
CA ARG A 244 -2.72 19.22 -8.05
C ARG A 244 -2.51 19.89 -9.41
N GLU A 245 -3.04 19.28 -10.49
CA GLU A 245 -2.90 19.79 -11.87
C GLU A 245 -3.29 21.28 -11.96
N GLY A 246 -2.41 22.09 -12.56
CA GLY A 246 -2.58 23.54 -12.70
C GLY A 246 -2.21 24.35 -11.45
N GLU A 247 -2.03 23.73 -10.28
CA GLU A 247 -1.70 24.42 -9.04
C GLU A 247 -0.21 24.77 -8.92
N GLY A 248 0.12 25.63 -7.94
CA GLY A 248 1.51 25.90 -7.56
C GLY A 248 2.06 24.78 -6.69
N CYS A 249 3.22 24.24 -7.05
CA CYS A 249 3.91 23.28 -6.19
C CYS A 249 4.62 24.01 -5.02
N PRO A 250 4.75 23.37 -3.84
CA PRO A 250 5.32 24.00 -2.65
C PRO A 250 6.74 24.53 -2.89
N GLY A 251 6.98 25.74 -2.41
CA GLY A 251 8.27 26.43 -2.52
C GLY A 251 8.66 26.84 -3.95
N CYS A 252 7.82 26.64 -4.97
CA CYS A 252 8.11 27.10 -6.33
C CYS A 252 7.83 28.59 -6.50
N ASP A 253 8.81 29.31 -7.05
CA ASP A 253 8.69 30.68 -7.56
C ASP A 253 8.32 30.71 -9.06
N CYS A 254 8.02 29.54 -9.64
CA CYS A 254 7.63 29.43 -11.03
C CYS A 254 6.33 30.19 -11.32
N ASP A 255 6.39 31.12 -12.27
CA ASP A 255 5.19 31.77 -12.80
C ASP A 255 4.25 30.71 -13.43
N ARG A 256 3.11 30.49 -12.79
CA ARG A 256 2.09 29.51 -13.21
C ARG A 256 1.47 29.89 -14.55
N ALA A 257 1.35 31.19 -14.86
CA ALA A 257 0.84 31.62 -16.16
C ALA A 257 1.78 31.22 -17.31
N ARG A 258 3.08 31.13 -17.02
CA ARG A 258 4.10 30.71 -17.99
C ARG A 258 4.36 29.20 -18.02
N THR A 259 4.36 28.56 -16.85
CA THR A 259 4.76 27.15 -16.71
C THR A 259 3.60 26.16 -16.71
N GLY A 260 2.38 26.65 -16.51
CA GLY A 260 1.18 25.82 -16.34
C GLY A 260 1.05 25.18 -14.94
N GLY A 261 1.95 25.50 -14.00
CA GLY A 261 1.96 24.91 -12.66
C GLY A 261 2.35 23.43 -12.68
N VAL A 262 1.77 22.64 -11.76
CA VAL A 262 1.89 21.18 -11.79
C VAL A 262 1.20 20.64 -13.03
N GLN A 263 1.92 19.85 -13.82
CA GLN A 263 1.44 19.26 -15.06
C GLN A 263 0.95 17.85 -14.82
N ARG A 264 -0.06 17.44 -15.61
CA ARG A 264 -0.53 16.05 -15.64
C ARG A 264 -0.30 15.42 -17.00
N ILE A 265 0.29 14.24 -17.01
CA ILE A 265 0.40 13.37 -18.19
C ILE A 265 -0.12 11.97 -17.89
N VAL A 266 -0.27 11.14 -18.92
CA VAL A 266 -0.58 9.72 -18.76
C VAL A 266 0.66 8.90 -19.12
N GLN A 267 1.12 8.06 -18.20
CA GLN A 267 2.21 7.12 -18.42
C GLN A 267 1.75 5.72 -18.07
N SER A 268 1.86 4.78 -19.02
CA SER A 268 1.49 3.36 -18.83
C SER A 268 0.09 3.18 -18.23
N GLY A 269 -0.88 3.97 -18.71
CA GLY A 269 -2.28 3.92 -18.26
C GLY A 269 -2.56 4.56 -16.89
N ARG A 270 -1.61 5.32 -16.32
CA ARG A 270 -1.77 6.00 -15.02
C ARG A 270 -1.49 7.50 -15.13
N SER A 271 -2.25 8.30 -14.40
CA SER A 271 -2.00 9.74 -14.28
C SER A 271 -0.68 9.99 -13.55
N THR A 272 0.14 10.90 -14.09
CA THR A 272 1.38 11.39 -13.51
C THR A 272 1.31 12.87 -13.31
N PHE A 273 1.70 13.32 -12.12
CA PHE A 273 1.77 14.71 -11.75
C PHE A 273 3.22 15.09 -11.45
N PHE A 274 3.67 16.25 -11.95
CA PHE A 274 5.03 16.73 -11.76
C PHE A 274 5.13 18.24 -12.03
N CYS A 275 6.20 18.88 -11.59
CA CYS A 275 6.53 20.26 -11.94
C CYS A 275 7.75 20.30 -12.87
N ALA A 276 7.56 20.67 -14.14
CA ALA A 276 8.63 20.76 -15.13
C ALA A 276 9.73 21.78 -14.80
N ALA A 277 9.45 22.76 -13.93
CA ALA A 277 10.43 23.75 -13.49
C ALA A 277 11.36 23.23 -12.39
N ARG A 278 10.89 22.29 -11.56
CA ARG A 278 11.62 21.74 -10.40
C ARG A 278 12.25 20.37 -10.68
N GLN A 279 11.71 19.63 -11.63
CA GLN A 279 12.12 18.26 -11.94
C GLN A 279 12.82 18.21 -13.30
N ARG A 280 14.01 17.60 -13.33
CA ARG A 280 14.85 17.50 -14.54
C ARG A 280 15.07 16.07 -14.99
#